data_AF-A0AAV4TNR3-F1
#
_entry.id   AF-A0AAV4TNR3-F1
#
_cell.length_a   1.000
_cell.length_b   1.000
_cell.length_c   1.000
_cell.angle_alpha   90.00
_cell.angle_beta   90.00
_cell.angle_gamma   90.00
#
_symmetry.space_group_name_H-M   'P 1'
#
loop_
_entity.id
_entity.type
_entity.pdbx_description
1 polymer ?
#
loop_
_entity_poly.entity_id
_entity_poly.type
_entity_poly.pdbx_seq_one_letter_code
_entity_poly.pdbx_strand_id
1 'polypeptide(L)'
;MNEVYEKLGISKQQTLAYNPQGNGLVECLNKTLIDTLSHLRFGKTKILMSLTLVTLSSMAFRNAHHSSIQETPAFLVYGRDLQMLYDLIFRDQIWTYFDMHSVSTQLVNRL
;
A
#
# COMPACT_ATOMS: atom_id res chain seq x y z
N MET A 1 26.68 10.16 -0.21
CA MET A 1 25.80 9.02 -0.61
C MET A 1 26.58 7.87 -1.22
N ASN A 2 27.58 8.11 -2.10
CA ASN A 2 28.39 7.03 -2.68
C ASN A 2 29.13 6.20 -1.62
N GLU A 3 29.64 6.83 -0.56
CA GLU A 3 30.32 6.14 0.54
C GLU A 3 29.47 5.05 1.24
N VAL A 4 28.15 5.24 1.33
CA VAL A 4 27.24 4.26 1.94
C VAL A 4 27.06 3.06 1.00
N TYR A 5 26.90 3.32 -0.30
CA TYR A 5 26.77 2.27 -1.30
C TYR A 5 28.05 1.46 -1.45
N GLU A 6 29.21 2.10 -1.42
CA GLU A 6 30.52 1.43 -1.46
C GLU A 6 30.74 0.55 -0.24
N LYS A 7 30.42 1.02 0.97
CA LYS A 7 30.51 0.22 2.19
C LYS A 7 29.58 -0.99 2.19
N LEU A 8 28.39 -0.86 1.59
CA LEU A 8 27.41 -1.94 1.50
C LEU A 8 27.59 -2.82 0.25
N GLY A 9 28.53 -2.49 -0.65
CA GLY A 9 28.72 -3.20 -1.92
C GLY A 9 27.55 -3.08 -2.90
N ILE A 10 26.76 -2.01 -2.81
CA ILE A 10 25.55 -1.81 -3.61
C ILE A 10 25.89 -0.99 -4.87
N SER A 11 25.56 -1.52 -6.05
CA SER A 11 25.63 -0.76 -7.30
C SER A 11 24.38 0.09 -7.49
N LYS A 12 24.53 1.41 -7.51
CA LYS A 12 23.40 2.34 -7.69
C LYS A 12 22.98 2.39 -9.16
N GLN A 13 21.76 1.94 -9.45
CA GLN A 13 21.11 2.13 -10.74
C GLN A 13 20.30 3.43 -10.71
N GLN A 14 20.44 4.29 -11.72
CA GLN A 14 19.64 5.51 -11.87
C GLN A 14 18.83 5.44 -13.17
N THR A 15 17.55 5.74 -13.07
CA THR A 15 16.71 5.93 -14.25
C THR A 15 16.96 7.28 -14.90
N LEU A 16 16.74 7.34 -16.20
CA LEU A 16 16.80 8.59 -16.96
C LEU A 16 15.67 9.53 -16.49
N ALA A 17 15.95 10.84 -16.54
CA ALA A 17 14.94 11.84 -16.25
C ALA A 17 13.73 11.69 -17.19
N TYR A 18 12.52 11.85 -16.65
CA TYR A 18 11.26 11.72 -17.37
C TYR A 18 11.06 10.37 -18.09
N ASN A 19 11.73 9.30 -17.62
CA ASN A 19 11.56 7.94 -18.14
C ASN A 19 10.93 7.01 -17.09
N PRO A 20 9.60 7.10 -16.85
CA PRO A 20 8.91 6.27 -15.87
C PRO A 20 8.99 4.76 -16.18
N GLN A 21 9.03 4.41 -17.47
CA GLN A 21 9.11 3.02 -17.93
C GLN A 21 10.37 2.31 -17.44
N GLY A 22 11.47 3.05 -17.23
CA GLY A 22 12.74 2.51 -16.71
C GLY A 22 12.63 1.94 -15.29
N ASN A 23 11.60 2.31 -14.52
CA ASN A 23 11.33 1.76 -13.20
C ASN A 23 9.87 1.31 -13.04
N GLY A 24 9.26 0.80 -14.12
CA GLY A 24 7.82 0.57 -14.19
C GLY A 24 7.27 -0.37 -13.10
N LEU A 25 8.05 -1.33 -12.60
CA LEU A 25 7.62 -2.21 -11.50
C LEU A 25 7.42 -1.46 -10.18
N VAL A 26 8.36 -0.58 -9.84
CA VAL A 26 8.27 0.25 -8.63
C VAL A 26 7.16 1.27 -8.77
N GLU A 27 6.97 1.83 -9.97
CA GLU A 27 5.87 2.76 -10.22
C GLU A 27 4.49 2.10 -10.12
N CYS A 28 4.35 0.89 -10.65
CA CYS A 28 3.13 0.10 -10.52
C CYS A 28 2.81 -0.18 -9.05
N LEU A 29 3.81 -0.62 -8.27
CA LEU A 29 3.69 -0.84 -6.83
C LEU A 29 3.30 0.45 -6.10
N ASN A 30 3.98 1.56 -6.39
CA ASN A 30 3.70 2.85 -5.76
C ASN A 30 2.29 3.33 -6.07
N LYS A 31 1.81 3.15 -7.31
CA LYS A 31 0.43 3.44 -7.69
C LYS A 31 -0.56 2.64 -6.86
N THR A 32 -0.39 1.31 -6.76
CA THR A 32 -1.26 0.47 -5.94
C THR A 32 -1.23 0.85 -4.46
N LEU A 33 -0.06 1.21 -3.91
CA LEU A 33 0.05 1.67 -2.52
C LEU A 33 -0.66 2.99 -2.29
N ILE A 34 -0.51 3.96 -3.20
CA ILE A 34 -1.22 5.24 -3.11
C ILE A 34 -2.73 5.02 -3.22
N ASP A 35 -3.18 4.19 -4.17
CA ASP A 35 -4.58 3.87 -4.37
C ASP A 35 -5.16 3.20 -3.11
N THR A 36 -4.51 2.17 -2.57
CA THR A 36 -4.97 1.50 -1.34
C THR A 36 -5.02 2.44 -0.14
N LEU A 37 -3.99 3.27 0.06
CA LEU A 37 -3.96 4.27 1.12
C LEU A 37 -5.04 5.35 0.96
N SER A 38 -5.39 5.73 -0.27
CA SER A 38 -6.43 6.72 -0.54
C SER A 38 -7.82 6.23 -0.10
N HIS A 39 -8.05 4.91 -0.15
CA HIS A 39 -9.30 4.28 0.29
C HIS A 39 -9.36 4.03 1.79
N LEU A 40 -8.20 3.92 2.45
CA LEU A 40 -8.09 3.67 3.89
C LEU A 40 -8.05 5.00 4.66
N ARG A 41 -9.17 5.42 5.26
CA ARG A 41 -9.22 6.61 6.12
C ARG A 41 -9.52 6.22 7.56
N PHE A 42 -8.58 6.51 8.46
CA PHE A 42 -8.83 6.40 9.89
C PHE A 42 -9.21 7.78 10.47
N GLY A 43 -10.23 7.80 11.32
CA GLY A 43 -10.80 9.03 11.87
C GLY A 43 -10.01 9.69 13.01
N LYS A 44 -8.84 9.18 13.41
CA LYS A 44 -8.12 9.70 14.60
C LYS A 44 -6.59 9.80 14.39
N THR A 45 -6.05 10.95 14.79
CA THR A 45 -4.63 11.33 14.97
C THR A 45 -3.64 10.92 13.86
N LYS A 46 -3.27 11.90 13.01
CA LYS A 46 -2.47 11.76 11.79
C LYS A 46 -1.15 10.96 11.89
N ILE A 47 -0.47 10.94 13.04
CA ILE A 47 0.90 10.41 13.17
C ILE A 47 0.93 8.89 13.37
N LEU A 48 0.22 8.36 14.38
CA LEU A 48 0.11 6.91 14.63
C LEU A 48 -0.63 6.20 13.49
N MET A 49 -1.54 6.94 12.87
CA MET A 49 -2.32 6.52 11.71
C MET A 49 -1.44 6.24 10.48
N SER A 50 -0.43 7.08 10.21
CA SER A 50 0.43 6.95 9.03
C SER A 50 1.24 5.65 9.03
N LEU A 51 1.91 5.32 10.14
CA LEU A 51 2.72 4.10 10.22
C LEU A 51 1.86 2.84 10.17
N THR A 52 0.72 2.85 10.87
CA THR A 52 -0.21 1.71 10.90
C THR A 52 -0.84 1.49 9.53
N LEU A 53 -1.25 2.55 8.84
CA LEU A 53 -1.79 2.52 7.48
C LEU A 53 -0.80 1.97 6.46
N VAL A 54 0.44 2.46 6.48
CA VAL A 54 1.48 1.99 5.55
C VAL A 54 1.79 0.52 5.82
N THR A 55 1.83 0.10 7.08
CA THR A 55 2.06 -1.31 7.43
C THR A 55 0.91 -2.19 6.94
N LEU A 56 -0.33 -1.76 7.16
CA LEU A 56 -1.55 -2.43 6.70
C LEU A 56 -1.62 -2.56 5.18
N SER A 57 -1.45 -1.46 4.46
CA SER A 57 -1.50 -1.46 2.99
C SER A 57 -0.39 -2.32 2.40
N SER A 58 0.81 -2.24 2.97
CA SER A 58 1.94 -3.05 2.54
C SER A 58 1.71 -4.54 2.83
N MET A 59 1.06 -4.88 3.95
CA MET A 59 0.70 -6.27 4.27
C MET A 59 -0.39 -6.81 3.35
N ALA A 60 -1.43 -6.02 3.09
CA ALA A 60 -2.48 -6.37 2.13
C ALA A 60 -1.90 -6.60 0.73
N PHE A 61 -1.01 -5.72 0.26
CA PHE A 61 -0.35 -5.87 -1.03
C PHE A 61 0.45 -7.18 -1.15
N ARG A 62 1.18 -7.57 -0.11
CA ARG A 62 1.97 -8.81 -0.09
C ARG A 62 1.12 -10.08 -0.08
N ASN A 63 -0.07 -10.03 0.54
CA ASN A 63 -0.99 -11.16 0.62
C ASN A 63 -2.04 -11.19 -0.50
N ALA A 64 -2.20 -10.10 -1.25
CA ALA A 64 -3.10 -10.08 -2.39
C ALA A 64 -2.55 -10.99 -3.50
N HIS A 65 -3.45 -11.73 -4.14
CA HIS A 65 -3.13 -12.50 -5.34
C HIS A 65 -2.92 -11.54 -6.52
N HIS A 66 -1.77 -11.63 -7.19
CA HIS A 66 -1.46 -10.76 -8.33
C HIS A 66 -1.74 -11.48 -9.64
N SER A 67 -2.56 -10.89 -10.51
CA SER A 67 -2.96 -11.53 -11.77
C SER A 67 -1.81 -11.79 -12.75
N SER A 68 -0.77 -10.94 -12.73
CA SER A 68 0.42 -11.10 -13.57
C SER A 68 1.31 -12.27 -13.15
N ILE A 69 1.35 -12.56 -11.85
CA ILE A 69 2.24 -13.55 -11.25
C ILE A 69 1.47 -14.86 -10.98
N GLN A 70 0.13 -14.79 -10.88
CA GLN A 70 -0.76 -15.87 -10.47
C GLN A 70 -0.47 -16.43 -9.07
N GLU A 71 0.25 -15.67 -8.25
CA GLU A 71 0.59 -16.01 -6.87
C GLU A 71 0.64 -14.75 -6.00
N THR A 72 0.80 -14.94 -4.68
CA THR A 72 1.02 -13.82 -3.75
C THR A 72 2.51 -13.45 -3.69
N PRO A 73 2.87 -12.14 -3.64
CA PRO A 73 4.26 -11.73 -3.47
C PRO A 73 4.91 -12.30 -2.20
N ALA A 74 4.14 -12.46 -1.12
CA ALA A 74 4.58 -13.08 0.11
C ALA A 74 5.04 -14.52 -0.09
N PHE A 75 4.25 -15.32 -0.82
CA PHE A 75 4.57 -16.70 -1.11
C PHE A 75 5.86 -16.82 -1.93
N LEU A 76 6.07 -15.95 -2.93
CA LEU A 76 7.30 -15.96 -3.72
C LEU A 76 8.57 -15.64 -2.92
N VAL A 77 8.48 -14.74 -1.94
CA VAL A 77 9.64 -14.32 -1.15
C VAL A 77 9.93 -15.32 -0.02
N TYR A 78 8.90 -15.84 0.65
CA TYR A 78 9.06 -16.63 1.87
C TYR A 78 8.74 -18.11 1.71
N GLY A 79 8.16 -18.54 0.58
CA GLY A 79 7.70 -19.91 0.35
C GLY A 79 6.53 -20.34 1.25
N ARG A 80 5.82 -19.38 1.85
CA ARG A 80 4.68 -19.62 2.74
C ARG A 80 3.68 -18.48 2.67
N ASP A 81 2.43 -18.79 2.96
CA ASP A 81 1.38 -17.78 3.12
C ASP A 81 1.59 -17.01 4.43
N LEU A 82 1.57 -15.68 4.37
CA LEU A 82 1.65 -14.87 5.58
C LEU A 82 0.29 -14.85 6.27
N GLN A 83 0.25 -15.30 7.51
CA GLN A 83 -0.94 -15.18 8.34
C GLN A 83 -1.11 -13.74 8.82
N MET A 84 -2.30 -13.19 8.58
CA MET A 84 -2.68 -11.85 9.05
C MET A 84 -2.99 -11.91 10.55
N LEU A 85 -2.36 -11.05 11.34
CA LEU A 85 -2.60 -11.01 12.78
C LEU A 85 -4.06 -10.61 13.07
N TYR A 86 -4.77 -11.41 13.87
CA TYR A 86 -6.19 -11.22 14.20
C TYR A 86 -6.46 -9.82 14.77
N ASP A 87 -5.61 -9.33 15.68
CA ASP A 87 -5.73 -7.99 16.28
C ASP A 87 -5.78 -6.86 15.25
N LEU A 88 -5.22 -7.07 14.05
CA LEU A 88 -5.18 -6.07 13.00
C LEU A 88 -6.44 -6.06 12.12
N ILE A 89 -7.15 -7.19 12.04
CA ILE A 89 -8.42 -7.34 11.31
C ILE A 89 -9.58 -6.75 12.13
N PHE A 90 -9.54 -6.92 13.45
CA PHE A 90 -10.63 -6.55 14.36
C PHE A 90 -10.36 -5.28 15.17
N ARG A 91 -9.20 -4.63 15.03
CA ARG A 91 -8.97 -3.30 15.59
C ARG A 91 -9.89 -2.30 14.91
N ASP A 92 -10.63 -1.54 15.72
CA ASP A 92 -11.49 -0.38 15.41
C ASP A 92 -11.88 -0.14 13.95
N GLN A 93 -13.19 0.04 13.70
CA GLN A 93 -13.79 0.31 12.38
C GLN A 93 -12.87 1.16 11.47
N ILE A 94 -12.31 0.49 10.47
CA ILE A 94 -11.66 1.13 9.35
C ILE A 94 -12.77 1.80 8.55
N TRP A 95 -12.75 3.13 8.43
CA TRP A 95 -13.71 3.84 7.59
C TRP A 95 -13.19 3.79 6.15
N THR A 96 -13.91 3.09 5.29
CA THR A 96 -13.62 3.05 3.86
C THR A 96 -14.31 4.24 3.19
N TYR A 97 -13.85 4.62 2.00
CA TYR A 97 -14.56 5.59 1.16
C TYR A 97 -16.06 5.27 1.00
N PHE A 98 -16.41 3.98 0.96
CA PHE A 98 -17.80 3.50 0.84
C PHE A 98 -18.68 3.82 2.07
N ASP A 99 -18.08 3.95 3.25
CA ASP A 99 -18.79 4.22 4.50
C ASP A 99 -19.13 5.72 4.66
N MET A 100 -18.53 6.58 3.83
CA MET A 100 -18.94 7.98 3.73
C MET A 100 -20.19 8.04 2.86
N HIS A 101 -21.34 8.43 3.44
CA HIS A 101 -22.51 8.81 2.64
C HIS A 101 -22.06 9.76 1.53
N SER A 102 -22.17 9.31 0.28
CA SER A 102 -21.85 10.14 -0.87
C SER A 102 -22.56 11.48 -0.73
N VAL A 103 -21.88 12.58 -1.06
CA VAL A 103 -22.49 13.92 -1.06
C VAL A 103 -23.77 13.91 -1.91
N SER A 104 -23.83 13.08 -2.96
CA SER A 104 -25.05 12.85 -3.73
C SER A 104 -26.19 12.21 -2.93
N THR A 105 -25.93 11.21 -2.08
CA THR A 105 -26.96 10.62 -1.19
C THR A 105 -27.40 11.60 -0.10
N GLN A 106 -26.49 12.46 0.38
CA GLN A 106 -26.85 13.52 1.33
C GLN A 106 -27.72 14.61 0.70
N LEU A 107 -27.49 14.95 -0.57
CA LEU A 107 -28.30 15.93 -1.31
C LEU A 107 -29.70 15.39 -1.63
N VAL A 108 -29.82 14.10 -1.98
CA VAL A 108 -31.11 13.44 -2.22
C VAL A 108 -31.96 13.40 -0.95
N ASN A 109 -31.34 13.20 0.22
CA ASN A 109 -32.05 13.22 1.50
C ASN A 109 -32.36 14.64 2.03
N ARG A 110 -31.91 15.69 1.35
CA ARG A 110 -32.17 17.10 1.70
C ARG A 110 -33.19 17.80 0.77
N LEU A 111 -33.68 17.11 -0.25
CA LEU A 111 -34.83 17.50 -1.07
C LEU A 111 -36.10 16.84 -0.54
#